data_AF-T2SP51-F1
#
_entry.id   AF-T2SP51-F1
#
_cell.length_a   1.000
_cell.length_b   1.000
_cell.length_c   1.000
_cell.angle_alpha   90.00
_cell.angle_beta   90.00
_cell.angle_gamma   90.00
#
_symmetry.space_group_name_H-M   'P 1'
#
loop_
_entity.id
_entity.type
_entity.pdbx_description
1 polymer ?
#
loop_
_entity_poly.entity_id
_entity_poly.type
_entity_poly.pdbx_seq_one_letter_code
_entity_poly.pdbx_strand_id
1 'polypeptide(L)'
;MKSIWLFMIFVVCQLEGKKFSQDNFKVDYNYYLRKQDLHIIKTQNDLSNSWYLPPQKAPKEHSWVDFAKKYLNMMDYLGTYFLPFYHSFTPIFQWYHPNINPYQRNEFKFQISFRVPVFRHILWTKGTLYLAYTQTNWFQIYNDPQSAPMRMINFMPELIYVYPINFKPFGGKIGNFSEIWIGWQHISNGVGGAQCYQPFNKEGNPENQFPGQPVIVKDYNGQKDVRWGGCRSVSAGQRPVFRLVWEKGGLKIMVAYWPYIPYDQSNPNLIDYMGYGNAKVDYRRGRHHFELQLYDIFTQYWRYDRWHGAFRLGYTYRINPFVGIYAQWFNGYGDGLYEYDVFSNRIGVGIRLNP
;
A
#
# COMPACT_ATOMS: atom_id res chain seq x y z
N MET A 1 27.76 -24.82 34.45
CA MET A 1 26.37 -24.33 34.24
C MET A 1 26.18 -23.05 35.03
N LYS A 2 26.24 -21.88 34.38
CA LYS A 2 25.88 -20.60 35.00
C LYS A 2 25.06 -19.80 33.99
N SER A 3 23.83 -19.50 34.40
CA SER A 3 22.81 -18.72 33.71
C SER A 3 23.18 -17.24 33.75
N ILE A 4 23.03 -16.53 32.64
CA ILE A 4 23.15 -15.06 32.56
C ILE A 4 21.79 -14.54 32.09
N TRP A 5 21.11 -13.85 33.00
CA TRP A 5 19.92 -13.03 32.71
C TRP A 5 20.38 -11.59 32.45
N LEU A 6 19.99 -11.03 31.30
CA LEU A 6 20.23 -9.63 30.95
C LEU A 6 18.95 -8.82 31.23
N PHE A 7 19.01 -7.90 32.18
CA PHE A 7 17.99 -6.87 32.40
C PHE A 7 18.40 -5.60 31.63
N MET A 8 17.52 -5.11 30.76
CA MET A 8 17.68 -3.82 30.08
C MET A 8 17.02 -2.73 30.92
N ILE A 9 17.78 -1.69 31.28
CA ILE A 9 17.30 -0.47 31.95
C ILE A 9 16.99 0.59 30.89
N PHE A 10 15.76 1.11 30.90
CA PHE A 10 15.36 2.31 30.16
C PHE A 10 15.79 3.56 30.94
N VAL A 11 16.53 4.48 30.29
CA VAL A 11 16.80 5.82 30.82
C VAL A 11 15.77 6.78 30.23
N VAL A 12 14.91 7.32 31.09
CA VAL A 12 14.03 8.47 30.82
C VAL A 12 14.81 9.73 31.22
N CYS A 13 14.94 10.69 30.31
CA CYS A 13 15.52 11.99 30.60
C CYS A 13 14.38 13.03 30.61
N GLN A 14 14.03 13.52 31.80
CA GLN A 14 13.25 14.75 32.00
C GLN A 14 14.20 15.93 31.83
N LEU A 15 13.82 16.92 31.02
CA LEU A 15 14.45 18.23 31.01
C LEU A 15 13.43 19.27 31.46
N GLU A 16 13.71 19.84 32.63
CA GLU A 16 12.99 20.95 33.25
C GLU A 16 13.18 22.25 32.45
N GLY A 17 12.13 23.06 32.46
CA GLY A 17 12.04 24.29 31.69
C GLY A 17 12.96 25.41 32.16
N LYS A 18 13.49 26.16 31.20
CA LYS A 18 13.89 27.55 31.38
C LYS A 18 13.14 28.43 30.39
N LYS A 19 12.44 29.44 30.91
CA LYS A 19 11.75 30.49 30.16
C LYS A 19 12.75 31.21 29.26
N PHE A 20 12.49 31.22 27.96
CA PHE A 20 13.30 31.92 26.96
C PHE A 20 12.68 33.31 26.71
N SER A 21 13.45 34.36 27.01
CA SER A 21 13.08 35.76 26.74
C SER A 21 13.24 36.05 25.26
N GLN A 22 12.16 36.50 24.61
CA GLN A 22 12.21 37.17 23.31
C GLN A 22 12.85 38.54 23.52
N ASP A 23 14.12 38.69 23.19
CA ASP A 23 14.69 39.93 22.64
C ASP A 23 16.16 39.67 22.25
N ASN A 24 16.52 40.07 21.03
CA ASN A 24 17.85 40.02 20.39
C ASN A 24 18.22 38.76 19.56
N PHE A 25 17.47 38.50 18.49
CA PHE A 25 18.02 37.75 17.34
C PHE A 25 17.97 38.61 16.07
N LYS A 26 19.03 39.41 15.83
CA LYS A 26 19.33 39.95 14.50
C LYS A 26 20.13 38.89 13.73
N VAL A 27 19.53 38.32 12.70
CA VAL A 27 20.19 37.36 11.79
C VAL A 27 21.10 38.14 10.84
N ASP A 28 22.41 37.95 10.95
CA ASP A 28 23.41 38.51 10.04
C ASP A 28 23.54 37.59 8.80
N TYR A 29 22.98 38.03 7.67
CA TYR A 29 22.98 37.29 6.41
C TYR A 29 24.36 37.23 5.72
N ASN A 30 25.39 37.91 6.25
CA ASN A 30 26.71 37.99 5.60
C ASN A 30 27.72 36.91 6.03
N TYR A 31 27.34 35.98 6.91
CA TYR A 31 28.24 34.93 7.39
C TYR A 31 28.52 33.83 6.35
N TYR A 32 27.61 33.62 5.38
CA TYR A 32 27.73 32.54 4.38
C TYR A 32 28.50 32.93 3.10
N LEU A 33 28.91 34.19 2.95
CA LEU A 33 29.59 34.68 1.73
C LEU A 33 31.11 34.83 1.86
N ARG A 34 31.72 34.50 3.01
CA ARG A 34 33.18 34.58 3.23
C ARG A 34 33.79 33.21 3.53
N LYS A 35 33.77 32.31 2.54
CA LYS A 35 34.74 31.21 2.42
C LYS A 35 34.73 30.50 1.06
N GLN A 36 34.63 31.27 -0.03
CA GLN A 36 35.09 30.80 -1.33
C GLN A 36 36.55 31.25 -1.48
N ASP A 37 37.45 30.41 -0.97
CA ASP A 37 38.88 30.49 -1.27
C ASP A 37 39.08 30.20 -2.75
N LEU A 38 38.99 31.24 -3.59
CA LEU A 38 39.46 31.24 -4.98
C LEU A 38 40.97 31.01 -4.97
N HIS A 39 41.38 29.74 -4.93
CA HIS A 39 42.74 29.34 -5.31
C HIS A 39 42.85 29.51 -6.82
N ILE A 40 43.39 30.65 -7.24
CA ILE A 40 43.81 30.87 -8.63
C ILE A 40 44.97 29.91 -8.90
N ILE A 41 44.66 28.75 -9.48
CA ILE A 41 45.68 27.86 -10.05
C ILE A 41 46.20 28.56 -11.30
N LYS A 42 47.39 29.17 -11.23
CA LYS A 42 48.15 29.51 -12.43
C LYS A 42 48.60 28.20 -13.08
N THR A 43 47.83 27.69 -14.04
CA THR A 43 48.32 26.64 -14.92
C THR A 43 49.31 27.26 -15.90
N GLN A 44 50.60 26.98 -15.71
CA GLN A 44 51.55 27.00 -16.83
C GLN A 44 51.04 25.99 -17.86
N ASN A 45 50.53 26.47 -18.98
CA ASN A 45 50.09 25.64 -20.08
C ASN A 45 51.31 24.99 -20.75
N ASP A 46 51.69 23.81 -20.30
CA ASP A 46 52.39 22.83 -21.12
C ASP A 46 51.34 21.90 -21.73
N LEU A 47 51.00 22.14 -23.00
CA LEU A 47 50.00 21.40 -23.77
C LEU A 47 50.55 20.11 -24.40
N SER A 48 51.74 19.64 -23.99
CA SER A 48 52.37 18.45 -24.58
C SER A 48 51.69 17.11 -24.23
N ASN A 49 50.75 17.07 -23.27
CA ASN A 49 50.12 15.82 -22.80
C ASN A 49 48.59 15.80 -22.88
N SER A 50 47.96 16.57 -23.78
CA SER A 50 46.49 16.69 -23.88
C SER A 50 45.74 15.44 -24.39
N TRP A 51 46.41 14.31 -24.60
CA TRP A 51 45.79 13.06 -25.09
C TRP A 51 45.85 11.88 -24.10
N TYR A 52 46.42 12.07 -22.90
CA TYR A 52 46.34 11.06 -21.85
C TYR A 52 45.24 11.43 -20.85
N LEU A 53 44.02 10.93 -21.10
CA LEU A 53 43.04 10.79 -20.03
C LEU A 53 43.51 9.61 -19.17
N PRO A 54 44.02 9.83 -17.93
CA PRO A 54 44.28 8.71 -17.04
C PRO A 54 42.96 7.92 -16.92
N PRO A 55 43.00 6.57 -16.96
CA PRO A 55 41.77 5.80 -16.78
C PRO A 55 41.12 6.27 -15.49
N GLN A 56 39.92 6.84 -15.58
CA GLN A 56 39.16 7.18 -14.39
C GLN A 56 39.09 5.90 -13.58
N LYS A 57 39.71 5.89 -12.40
CA LYS A 57 39.55 4.77 -11.45
C LYS A 57 38.04 4.56 -11.35
N ALA A 58 37.57 3.37 -11.72
CA ALA A 58 36.17 3.02 -11.53
C ALA A 58 35.78 3.45 -10.12
N PRO A 59 34.70 4.22 -9.94
CA PRO A 59 34.29 4.67 -8.61
C PRO A 59 34.25 3.44 -7.73
N LYS A 60 34.94 3.47 -6.58
CA LYS A 60 34.98 2.35 -5.64
C LYS A 60 33.54 1.91 -5.41
N GLU A 61 33.16 0.74 -5.94
CA GLU A 61 31.83 0.20 -5.73
C GLU A 61 31.63 0.10 -4.21
N HIS A 62 30.69 0.90 -3.69
CA HIS A 62 30.44 0.96 -2.27
C HIS A 62 29.81 -0.36 -1.84
N SER A 63 30.39 -1.02 -0.84
CA SER A 63 29.88 -2.28 -0.25
C SER A 63 28.39 -2.24 0.08
N TRP A 64 27.85 -1.07 0.47
CA TRP A 64 26.43 -0.84 0.69
C TRP A 64 25.58 -0.82 -0.59
N VAL A 65 26.11 -0.32 -1.70
CA VAL A 65 25.44 -0.33 -3.01
C VAL A 65 25.37 -1.77 -3.54
N ASP A 66 26.43 -2.56 -3.37
CA ASP A 66 26.42 -3.97 -3.74
C ASP A 66 25.52 -4.79 -2.83
N PHE A 67 25.50 -4.50 -1.53
CA PHE A 67 24.54 -5.06 -0.59
C PHE A 67 23.09 -4.71 -1.00
N ALA A 68 22.80 -3.44 -1.28
CA ALA A 68 21.47 -3.00 -1.70
C ALA A 68 21.05 -3.62 -3.05
N LYS A 69 21.96 -3.68 -4.03
CA LYS A 69 21.71 -4.36 -5.33
C LYS A 69 21.49 -5.87 -5.15
N LYS A 70 22.22 -6.51 -4.23
CA LYS A 70 22.17 -7.95 -3.98
C LYS A 70 20.96 -8.38 -3.14
N TYR A 71 20.57 -7.58 -2.15
CA TYR A 71 19.56 -7.94 -1.14
C TYR A 71 18.30 -7.06 -1.13
N LEU A 72 18.32 -5.85 -1.69
CA LEU A 72 17.18 -4.93 -1.75
C LEU A 72 16.68 -4.69 -3.18
N ASN A 73 16.82 -5.70 -4.06
CA ASN A 73 16.19 -5.63 -5.38
C ASN A 73 14.66 -5.60 -5.22
N MET A 74 14.07 -4.42 -5.36
CA MET A 74 12.62 -4.20 -5.30
C MET A 74 11.97 -4.80 -6.53
N MET A 75 11.12 -5.79 -6.31
CA MET A 75 10.38 -6.47 -7.37
C MET A 75 8.95 -5.98 -7.39
N ASP A 76 8.33 -5.94 -8.56
CA ASP A 76 6.88 -5.72 -8.67
C ASP A 76 6.12 -6.83 -7.92
N TYR A 77 4.99 -6.46 -7.31
CA TYR A 77 4.11 -7.40 -6.61
C TYR A 77 2.68 -7.41 -7.17
N LEU A 78 1.87 -6.39 -6.89
CA LEU A 78 0.50 -6.28 -7.40
C LEU A 78 0.36 -5.28 -8.56
N GLY A 79 1.48 -4.78 -9.10
CA GLY A 79 1.50 -3.71 -10.09
C GLY A 79 1.58 -2.34 -9.45
N THR A 80 2.45 -1.49 -10.01
CA THR A 80 2.52 -0.06 -9.70
C THR A 80 1.92 0.74 -10.85
N TYR A 81 0.90 1.55 -10.59
CA TYR A 81 0.17 2.28 -11.62
C TYR A 81 -0.33 3.64 -11.13
N PHE A 82 -0.57 4.54 -12.09
CA PHE A 82 -1.09 5.89 -11.88
C PHE A 82 -2.20 6.14 -12.89
N LEU A 83 -3.40 6.42 -12.40
CA LEU A 83 -4.63 6.66 -13.17
C LEU A 83 -5.06 8.11 -12.95
N PRO A 84 -4.55 9.09 -13.73
CA PRO A 84 -5.02 10.49 -13.72
C PRO A 84 -6.53 10.57 -13.82
N PHE A 85 -7.13 9.75 -14.68
CA PHE A 85 -8.57 9.68 -14.85
C PHE A 85 -9.09 8.40 -14.22
N TYR A 86 -9.74 8.52 -13.06
CA TYR A 86 -10.52 7.45 -12.43
C TYR A 86 -11.95 7.95 -12.18
N HIS A 87 -12.87 7.60 -13.08
CA HIS A 87 -14.24 8.09 -13.09
C HIS A 87 -15.19 7.12 -12.40
N SER A 88 -16.06 7.63 -11.52
CA SER A 88 -17.11 6.87 -10.83
C SER A 88 -18.50 7.09 -11.43
N PHE A 89 -19.07 6.04 -12.02
CA PHE A 89 -20.44 6.03 -12.54
C PHE A 89 -21.48 5.97 -11.42
N THR A 90 -21.13 5.37 -10.29
CA THR A 90 -21.91 5.43 -9.04
C THR A 90 -21.54 6.68 -8.23
N PRO A 91 -22.46 7.23 -7.42
CA PRO A 91 -22.14 8.32 -6.51
C PRO A 91 -20.93 7.96 -5.64
N ILE A 92 -20.00 8.90 -5.46
CA ILE A 92 -18.88 8.69 -4.55
C ILE A 92 -19.41 8.67 -3.13
N PHE A 93 -19.02 7.63 -2.37
CA PHE A 93 -19.31 7.56 -0.95
C PHE A 93 -18.58 8.67 -0.22
N GLN A 94 -19.33 9.42 0.58
CA GLN A 94 -18.80 10.50 1.38
C GLN A 94 -19.30 10.29 2.80
N TRP A 95 -18.40 10.05 3.75
CA TRP A 95 -18.77 10.12 5.17
C TRP A 95 -19.08 11.54 5.60
N TYR A 96 -18.76 12.53 4.75
CA TYR A 96 -19.18 13.92 4.83
C TYR A 96 -19.92 14.22 3.53
N HIS A 97 -21.24 14.31 3.52
CA HIS A 97 -22.05 15.02 2.54
C HIS A 97 -22.21 16.48 2.97
N PRO A 98 -21.17 17.32 2.78
CA PRO A 98 -21.35 18.74 2.98
C PRO A 98 -22.39 19.23 1.99
N ASN A 99 -23.23 20.17 2.43
CA ASN A 99 -24.16 20.87 1.53
C ASN A 99 -23.41 21.81 0.55
N ILE A 100 -22.07 21.93 0.72
CA ILE A 100 -21.17 22.81 -0.02
C ILE A 100 -19.95 21.97 -0.45
N ASN A 101 -19.59 22.02 -1.74
CA ASN A 101 -18.42 21.35 -2.31
C ASN A 101 -18.37 19.82 -2.10
N PRO A 102 -19.33 19.02 -2.62
CA PRO A 102 -19.28 17.55 -2.51
C PRO A 102 -18.08 16.94 -3.26
N TYR A 103 -17.70 15.71 -2.91
CA TYR A 103 -16.69 14.98 -3.69
C TYR A 103 -17.12 14.79 -5.15
N GLN A 104 -16.16 14.96 -6.05
CA GLN A 104 -16.35 14.85 -7.49
C GLN A 104 -16.14 13.42 -7.97
N ARG A 105 -16.85 13.02 -9.04
CA ARG A 105 -16.78 11.66 -9.61
C ARG A 105 -15.43 11.29 -10.22
N ASN A 106 -14.59 12.27 -10.54
CA ASN A 106 -13.27 12.06 -11.12
C ASN A 106 -12.20 12.14 -10.04
N GLU A 107 -11.37 11.12 -9.94
CA GLU A 107 -10.27 11.04 -8.99
C GLU A 107 -8.97 10.69 -9.70
N PHE A 108 -7.86 11.04 -9.05
CA PHE A 108 -6.57 10.45 -9.34
C PHE A 108 -6.37 9.22 -8.45
N LYS A 109 -6.33 8.04 -9.06
CA LYS A 109 -6.06 6.78 -8.34
C LYS A 109 -4.64 6.32 -8.63
N PHE A 110 -3.89 5.94 -7.62
CA PHE A 110 -2.58 5.32 -7.84
C PHE A 110 -2.29 4.22 -6.83
N GLN A 111 -1.47 3.27 -7.25
CA GLN A 111 -1.02 2.16 -6.43
C GLN A 111 0.49 2.02 -6.56
N ILE A 112 1.14 1.87 -5.41
CA ILE A 112 2.55 1.50 -5.32
C ILE A 112 2.59 0.12 -4.68
N SER A 113 3.20 -0.84 -5.36
CA SER A 113 3.27 -2.21 -4.87
C SER A 113 4.62 -2.83 -5.21
N PHE A 114 5.32 -3.28 -4.18
CA PHE A 114 6.60 -3.95 -4.33
C PHE A 114 6.78 -5.06 -3.29
N ARG A 115 7.73 -5.94 -3.58
CA ARG A 115 8.24 -6.94 -2.65
C ARG A 115 9.76 -7.02 -2.69
N VAL A 116 10.37 -7.32 -1.56
CA VAL A 116 11.81 -7.41 -1.37
C VAL A 116 12.14 -8.76 -0.74
N PRO A 117 13.04 -9.56 -1.34
CA PRO A 117 13.47 -10.82 -0.75
C PRO A 117 14.37 -10.56 0.45
N VAL A 118 13.94 -10.93 1.65
CA VAL A 118 14.72 -10.71 2.89
C VAL A 118 15.59 -11.92 3.21
N PHE A 119 15.02 -13.14 3.13
CA PHE A 119 15.77 -14.38 3.35
C PHE A 119 15.49 -15.38 2.23
N ARG A 120 16.53 -15.76 1.50
CA ARG A 120 16.49 -16.83 0.50
C ARG A 120 16.92 -18.15 1.14
N HIS A 121 16.29 -19.24 0.74
CA HIS A 121 16.56 -20.59 1.25
C HIS A 121 16.37 -20.70 2.77
N ILE A 122 15.37 -19.99 3.30
CA ILE A 122 15.05 -20.03 4.72
C ILE A 122 14.61 -21.46 5.11
N LEU A 123 14.97 -21.89 6.32
CA LEU A 123 14.69 -23.24 6.83
C LEU A 123 15.29 -24.39 5.99
N TRP A 124 16.44 -24.19 5.32
CA TRP A 124 17.08 -25.19 4.44
C TRP A 124 16.17 -25.67 3.29
N THR A 125 15.15 -24.88 2.94
CA THR A 125 14.23 -25.17 1.86
C THR A 125 14.60 -24.39 0.59
N LYS A 126 13.86 -24.61 -0.50
CA LYS A 126 13.91 -23.76 -1.71
C LYS A 126 13.09 -22.47 -1.58
N GLY A 127 12.46 -22.23 -0.43
CA GLY A 127 11.57 -21.11 -0.22
C GLY A 127 12.29 -19.78 0.03
N THR A 128 11.61 -18.68 -0.27
CA THR A 128 12.10 -17.32 -0.02
C THR A 128 11.08 -16.54 0.80
N LEU A 129 11.56 -15.87 1.85
CA LEU A 129 10.79 -14.93 2.64
C LEU A 129 10.90 -13.53 2.05
N TYR A 130 9.76 -12.92 1.76
CA TYR A 130 9.61 -11.58 1.22
C TYR A 130 8.94 -10.66 2.22
N LEU A 131 9.41 -9.41 2.29
CA LEU A 131 8.60 -8.30 2.76
C LEU A 131 7.92 -7.68 1.55
N ALA A 132 6.61 -7.50 1.62
CA ALA A 132 5.83 -6.88 0.57
C ALA A 132 5.04 -5.70 1.15
N TYR A 133 4.84 -4.70 0.31
CA TYR A 133 4.07 -3.52 0.68
C TYR A 133 3.27 -3.07 -0.52
N THR A 134 1.98 -2.86 -0.30
CA THR A 134 1.09 -2.25 -1.27
C THR A 134 0.37 -1.08 -0.62
N GLN A 135 0.33 0.04 -1.32
CA GLN A 135 -0.46 1.20 -0.93
C GLN A 135 -1.30 1.64 -2.11
N THR A 136 -2.59 1.85 -1.88
CA THR A 136 -3.53 2.36 -2.89
C THR A 136 -4.16 3.64 -2.38
N ASN A 137 -4.22 4.66 -3.24
CA ASN A 137 -4.66 6.00 -2.89
C ASN A 137 -5.70 6.50 -3.91
N TRP A 138 -6.68 7.25 -3.43
CA TRP A 138 -7.72 7.91 -4.22
C TRP A 138 -7.74 9.38 -3.84
N PHE A 139 -7.34 10.22 -4.79
CA PHE A 139 -7.07 11.63 -4.58
C PHE A 139 -8.07 12.48 -5.35
N GLN A 140 -8.74 13.41 -4.68
CA GLN A 140 -9.68 14.35 -5.30
C GLN A 140 -8.92 15.52 -5.95
N ILE A 141 -7.94 15.23 -6.81
CA ILE A 141 -7.02 16.25 -7.35
C ILE A 141 -7.73 17.36 -8.15
N TYR A 142 -8.93 17.07 -8.66
CA TYR A 142 -9.75 18.01 -9.43
C TYR A 142 -10.73 18.82 -8.56
N ASN A 143 -10.74 18.57 -7.25
CA ASN A 143 -11.64 19.23 -6.31
C ASN A 143 -11.00 20.48 -5.70
N ASP A 144 -10.80 21.50 -6.55
CA ASP A 144 -10.24 22.80 -6.15
C ASP A 144 -11.01 23.45 -4.99
N PRO A 145 -12.35 23.42 -4.93
CA PRO A 145 -13.11 24.01 -3.82
C PRO A 145 -12.84 23.36 -2.45
N GLN A 146 -12.28 22.15 -2.42
CA GLN A 146 -11.83 21.46 -1.19
C GLN A 146 -10.31 21.39 -1.08
N SER A 147 -9.57 22.16 -1.87
CA SER A 147 -8.10 22.15 -1.92
C SER A 147 -7.53 20.76 -2.24
N ALA A 148 -8.19 20.03 -3.13
CA ALA A 148 -7.78 18.71 -3.61
C ALA A 148 -7.40 17.73 -2.47
N PRO A 149 -8.35 17.22 -1.68
CA PRO A 149 -8.05 16.39 -0.52
C PRO A 149 -7.81 14.91 -0.89
N MET A 150 -6.97 14.21 -0.10
CA MET A 150 -6.86 12.75 -0.17
C MET A 150 -8.12 12.12 0.44
N ARG A 151 -8.95 11.49 -0.39
CA ARG A 151 -10.22 10.90 0.06
C ARG A 151 -9.99 9.57 0.76
N MET A 152 -9.16 8.71 0.17
CA MET A 152 -8.95 7.36 0.68
C MET A 152 -7.51 6.89 0.47
N ILE A 153 -6.98 6.19 1.46
CA ILE A 153 -5.68 5.53 1.45
C ILE A 153 -5.83 4.16 2.09
N ASN A 154 -5.25 3.14 1.46
CA ASN A 154 -5.15 1.79 1.98
C ASN A 154 -3.68 1.42 2.11
N PHE A 155 -3.30 0.96 3.28
CA PHE A 155 -1.98 0.41 3.59
C PHE A 155 -2.07 -1.10 3.72
N MET A 156 -1.21 -1.81 2.99
CA MET A 156 -1.16 -3.27 3.01
C MET A 156 0.28 -3.78 3.10
N PRO A 157 0.88 -3.80 4.29
CA PRO A 157 2.13 -4.51 4.53
C PRO A 157 1.88 -6.03 4.66
N GLU A 158 2.80 -6.80 4.11
CA GLU A 158 2.74 -8.26 4.06
C GLU A 158 4.12 -8.88 4.35
N LEU A 159 4.13 -9.97 5.11
CA LEU A 159 5.27 -10.88 5.23
C LEU A 159 4.91 -12.18 4.53
N ILE A 160 5.64 -12.56 3.48
CA ILE A 160 5.24 -13.64 2.58
C ILE A 160 6.35 -14.67 2.45
N TYR A 161 6.07 -15.92 2.80
CA TYR A 161 6.91 -17.05 2.47
C TYR A 161 6.41 -17.70 1.17
N VAL A 162 7.26 -17.73 0.15
CA VAL A 162 6.96 -18.34 -1.15
C VAL A 162 7.80 -19.60 -1.32
N TYR A 163 7.13 -20.74 -1.48
CA TYR A 163 7.76 -22.02 -1.73
C TYR A 163 7.52 -22.43 -3.20
N PRO A 164 8.57 -22.59 -4.02
CA PRO A 164 8.42 -23.04 -5.39
C PRO A 164 8.08 -24.53 -5.40
N ILE A 165 7.06 -24.88 -6.20
CA ILE A 165 6.63 -26.26 -6.44
C ILE A 165 6.68 -26.56 -7.94
N ASN A 166 6.75 -27.84 -8.29
CA ASN A 166 6.73 -28.29 -9.68
C ASN A 166 5.76 -29.46 -9.84
N PHE A 167 4.51 -29.24 -9.45
CA PHE A 167 3.48 -30.26 -9.55
C PHE A 167 2.76 -30.14 -10.89
N LYS A 168 2.89 -31.18 -11.72
CA LYS A 168 2.38 -31.23 -13.10
C LYS A 168 1.22 -32.21 -13.21
N PRO A 169 -0.02 -31.79 -12.91
CA PRO A 169 -1.19 -32.67 -13.06
C PRO A 169 -1.35 -33.12 -14.52
N PHE A 170 -1.77 -34.37 -14.73
CA PHE A 170 -1.95 -34.99 -16.06
C PHE A 170 -0.74 -34.82 -17.00
N GLY A 171 0.47 -34.97 -16.47
CA GLY A 171 1.72 -34.83 -17.23
C GLY A 171 2.00 -33.41 -17.74
N GLY A 172 1.33 -32.39 -17.17
CA GLY A 172 1.52 -30.98 -17.54
C GLY A 172 0.69 -30.52 -18.75
N LYS A 173 -0.15 -31.39 -19.34
CA LYS A 173 -1.04 -31.00 -20.47
C LYS A 173 -1.97 -29.85 -20.10
N ILE A 174 -2.37 -29.77 -18.83
CA ILE A 174 -3.21 -28.72 -18.28
C ILE A 174 -2.43 -27.71 -17.43
N GLY A 175 -1.13 -27.51 -17.68
CA GLY A 175 -0.31 -26.57 -16.89
C GLY A 175 0.29 -27.17 -15.63
N ASN A 176 0.92 -26.33 -14.81
CA ASN A 176 1.63 -26.72 -13.60
C ASN A 176 1.31 -25.79 -12.44
N PHE A 177 1.25 -26.35 -11.23
CA PHE A 177 1.31 -25.56 -10.02
C PHE A 177 2.77 -25.19 -9.76
N SER A 178 3.04 -23.89 -9.66
CA SER A 178 4.41 -23.34 -9.63
C SER A 178 4.82 -22.79 -8.26
N GLU A 179 3.87 -22.29 -7.47
CA GLU A 179 4.18 -21.65 -6.18
C GLU A 179 3.07 -21.91 -5.15
N ILE A 180 3.48 -22.11 -3.90
CA ILE A 180 2.64 -22.02 -2.71
C ILE A 180 3.12 -20.84 -1.88
N TRP A 181 2.20 -19.98 -1.46
CA TRP A 181 2.51 -18.82 -0.63
C TRP A 181 1.78 -18.95 0.69
N ILE A 182 2.51 -18.66 1.77
CA ILE A 182 1.97 -18.50 3.12
C ILE A 182 2.39 -17.11 3.56
N GLY A 183 1.41 -16.24 3.76
CA GLY A 183 1.65 -14.84 4.11
C GLY A 183 0.94 -14.42 5.37
N TRP A 184 1.46 -13.37 6.00
CA TRP A 184 0.79 -12.60 7.03
C TRP A 184 0.52 -11.21 6.48
N GLN A 185 -0.75 -10.83 6.39
CA GLN A 185 -1.19 -9.59 5.76
C GLN A 185 -1.91 -8.70 6.77
N HIS A 186 -1.54 -7.42 6.78
CA HIS A 186 -2.31 -6.37 7.42
C HIS A 186 -2.97 -5.50 6.35
N ILE A 187 -4.21 -5.05 6.58
CA ILE A 187 -4.81 -4.00 5.74
C ILE A 187 -5.49 -2.98 6.65
N SER A 188 -5.16 -1.70 6.50
CA SER A 188 -5.83 -0.61 7.21
C SER A 188 -5.81 0.68 6.40
N ASN A 189 -6.63 1.65 6.80
CA ASN A 189 -6.63 2.98 6.20
C ASN A 189 -5.77 4.01 6.97
N GLY A 190 -5.07 3.58 8.03
CA GLY A 190 -4.17 4.43 8.81
C GLY A 190 -4.85 5.50 9.66
N VAL A 191 -6.18 5.46 9.84
CA VAL A 191 -6.90 6.41 10.70
C VAL A 191 -7.02 5.85 12.12
N GLY A 192 -6.75 6.66 13.14
CA GLY A 192 -6.86 6.25 14.55
C GLY A 192 -6.99 7.43 15.52
N GLY A 193 -7.11 7.13 16.82
CA GLY A 193 -7.23 8.15 17.88
C GLY A 193 -8.45 9.06 17.70
N ALA A 194 -8.32 10.34 18.04
CA ALA A 194 -9.41 11.32 17.91
C ALA A 194 -9.88 11.51 16.45
N GLN A 195 -9.04 11.22 15.45
CA GLN A 195 -9.40 11.31 14.04
C GLN A 195 -10.39 10.22 13.60
N CYS A 196 -10.49 9.14 14.36
CA CYS A 196 -11.51 8.12 14.14
C CYS A 196 -12.89 8.64 14.54
N TYR A 197 -13.00 9.27 15.71
CA TYR A 197 -14.28 9.59 16.36
C TYR A 197 -14.99 10.81 15.75
N GLN A 198 -16.32 10.69 15.57
CA GLN A 198 -17.22 11.78 15.21
C GLN A 198 -18.49 11.76 16.08
N PRO A 199 -18.94 12.86 16.71
CA PRO A 199 -20.07 12.85 17.65
C PRO A 199 -21.47 12.68 16.99
N PHE A 200 -22.34 11.91 17.65
CA PHE A 200 -23.78 11.75 17.41
C PHE A 200 -24.63 12.51 18.44
N ASN A 201 -25.82 12.95 18.04
CA ASN A 201 -26.87 13.46 18.91
C ASN A 201 -27.69 12.30 19.50
N LYS A 202 -28.57 12.61 20.47
CA LYS A 202 -29.35 11.62 21.23
C LYS A 202 -30.37 10.85 20.38
N GLU A 203 -30.67 11.33 19.18
CA GLU A 203 -31.60 10.74 18.22
C GLU A 203 -30.91 9.76 17.25
N GLY A 204 -29.62 9.45 17.47
CA GLY A 204 -28.82 8.59 16.58
C GLY A 204 -28.42 9.26 15.27
N ASN A 205 -28.72 10.56 15.14
CA ASN A 205 -28.27 11.37 14.04
C ASN A 205 -26.92 11.97 14.42
N PRO A 206 -26.01 12.15 13.47
CA PRO A 206 -24.79 12.92 13.71
C PRO A 206 -25.06 14.31 14.30
N GLU A 207 -24.33 14.74 15.35
CA GLU A 207 -24.34 16.16 15.77
C GLU A 207 -23.76 17.05 14.65
N ASN A 208 -22.89 16.46 13.80
CA ASN A 208 -22.43 17.03 12.53
C ASN A 208 -22.58 15.96 11.44
N GLN A 209 -23.48 16.17 10.47
CA GLN A 209 -23.78 15.31 9.29
C GLN A 209 -22.78 14.13 9.15
N PHE A 210 -22.94 12.87 9.61
CA PHE A 210 -23.42 11.61 8.97
C PHE A 210 -23.44 10.38 9.93
N PRO A 211 -24.24 9.31 9.65
CA PRO A 211 -24.51 8.17 10.54
C PRO A 211 -23.37 7.14 10.69
N GLY A 212 -23.37 6.38 11.80
CA GLY A 212 -22.40 5.33 12.14
C GLY A 212 -22.74 4.65 13.48
N GLN A 213 -22.14 3.48 13.75
CA GLN A 213 -22.37 2.70 14.99
C GLN A 213 -21.54 3.27 16.16
N PRO A 214 -21.99 3.12 17.43
CA PRO A 214 -21.28 3.64 18.60
C PRO A 214 -19.87 3.04 18.74
N VAL A 215 -18.89 3.90 19.02
CA VAL A 215 -17.47 3.52 19.12
C VAL A 215 -17.04 3.52 20.58
N ILE A 216 -16.44 2.42 21.02
CA ILE A 216 -15.83 2.33 22.36
C ILE A 216 -14.48 3.06 22.30
N VAL A 217 -14.39 4.24 22.92
CA VAL A 217 -13.12 4.93 23.10
C VAL A 217 -12.51 4.46 24.42
N LYS A 218 -11.33 3.86 24.36
CA LYS A 218 -10.53 3.59 25.57
C LYS A 218 -9.67 4.82 25.85
N ASP A 219 -9.81 5.39 27.04
CA ASP A 219 -8.91 6.45 27.48
C ASP A 219 -7.50 5.89 27.81
N TYR A 220 -6.55 6.78 28.09
CA TYR A 220 -5.19 6.40 28.49
C TYR A 220 -5.11 5.59 29.79
N ASN A 221 -6.19 5.58 30.59
CA ASN A 221 -6.28 4.86 31.86
C ASN A 221 -7.04 3.52 31.71
N GLY A 222 -7.43 3.14 30.49
CA GLY A 222 -8.18 1.92 30.22
C GLY A 222 -9.67 1.98 30.59
N GLN A 223 -10.19 3.14 31.00
CA GLN A 223 -11.63 3.35 31.14
C GLN A 223 -12.27 3.39 29.75
N LYS A 224 -13.33 2.60 29.59
CA LYS A 224 -14.16 2.57 28.38
C LYS A 224 -15.17 3.70 28.47
N ASP A 225 -14.93 4.79 27.76
CA ASP A 225 -15.90 5.86 27.58
C ASP A 225 -16.74 5.53 26.33
N VAL A 226 -18.01 5.18 26.54
CA VAL A 226 -18.94 4.91 25.44
C VAL A 226 -19.40 6.26 24.91
N ARG A 227 -18.75 6.71 23.86
CA ARG A 227 -19.14 7.94 23.18
C ARG A 227 -20.07 7.62 22.02
N TRP A 228 -21.21 8.28 21.98
CA TRP A 228 -22.13 8.22 20.84
C TRP A 228 -21.47 8.92 19.66
N GLY A 229 -20.83 8.14 18.79
CA GLY A 229 -20.12 8.64 17.62
C GLY A 229 -19.66 7.54 16.68
N GLY A 230 -19.39 7.87 15.41
CA GLY A 230 -18.99 6.93 14.36
C GLY A 230 -17.48 6.93 14.16
N CYS A 231 -16.90 5.84 13.66
CA CYS A 231 -15.46 5.73 13.39
C CYS A 231 -15.15 5.58 11.91
N ARG A 232 -14.35 6.50 11.36
CA ARG A 232 -13.81 6.37 9.99
C ARG A 232 -12.58 5.45 9.88
N SER A 233 -12.09 4.91 11.01
CA SER A 233 -11.02 3.91 11.00
C SER A 233 -11.57 2.61 10.45
N VAL A 234 -10.89 2.06 9.45
CA VAL A 234 -11.25 0.76 8.89
C VAL A 234 -10.00 -0.08 8.80
N SER A 235 -10.11 -1.33 9.23
CA SER A 235 -9.02 -2.29 9.28
C SER A 235 -9.55 -3.69 9.03
N ALA A 236 -8.92 -4.41 8.10
CA ALA A 236 -9.11 -5.86 7.95
C ALA A 236 -8.26 -6.66 8.96
N GLY A 237 -7.64 -5.97 9.92
CA GLY A 237 -6.82 -6.59 10.95
C GLY A 237 -5.59 -7.26 10.38
N GLN A 238 -5.14 -8.29 11.08
CA GLN A 238 -4.01 -9.13 10.70
C GLN A 238 -4.57 -10.51 10.31
N ARG A 239 -4.20 -11.02 9.14
CA ARG A 239 -4.70 -12.31 8.67
C ARG A 239 -3.62 -13.15 8.00
N PRO A 240 -3.61 -14.48 8.24
CA PRO A 240 -2.85 -15.40 7.43
C PRO A 240 -3.51 -15.52 6.05
N VAL A 241 -2.70 -15.53 5.00
CA VAL A 241 -3.14 -15.67 3.60
C VAL A 241 -2.41 -16.84 2.99
N PHE A 242 -3.16 -17.78 2.43
CA PHE A 242 -2.65 -18.92 1.70
C PHE A 242 -2.94 -18.71 0.22
N ARG A 243 -1.92 -18.70 -0.63
CA ARG A 243 -2.10 -18.55 -2.08
C ARG A 243 -1.49 -19.71 -2.82
N LEU A 244 -2.26 -20.27 -3.75
CA LEU A 244 -1.81 -21.28 -4.68
C LEU A 244 -1.70 -20.68 -6.07
N VAL A 245 -0.63 -21.02 -6.77
CA VAL A 245 -0.34 -20.49 -8.10
C VAL A 245 -0.29 -21.63 -9.10
N TRP A 246 -1.10 -21.49 -10.14
CA TRP A 246 -1.08 -22.33 -11.33
C TRP A 246 -0.68 -21.50 -12.53
N GLU A 247 0.08 -22.08 -13.45
CA GLU A 247 0.51 -21.42 -14.68
C GLU A 247 0.48 -22.37 -15.88
N LYS A 248 0.27 -21.78 -17.06
CA LYS A 248 0.39 -22.45 -18.35
C LYS A 248 0.71 -21.43 -19.44
N GLY A 249 1.95 -21.49 -19.95
CA GLY A 249 2.41 -20.52 -20.95
C GLY A 249 2.37 -19.09 -20.40
N GLY A 250 1.63 -18.20 -21.07
CA GLY A 250 1.47 -16.81 -20.62
C GLY A 250 0.38 -16.60 -19.57
N LEU A 251 -0.38 -17.63 -19.17
CA LEU A 251 -1.48 -17.55 -18.21
C LEU A 251 -1.02 -17.96 -16.82
N LYS A 252 -1.32 -17.13 -15.82
CA LYS A 252 -1.09 -17.38 -14.40
C LYS A 252 -2.39 -17.17 -13.63
N ILE A 253 -2.82 -18.18 -12.89
CA ILE A 253 -3.99 -18.12 -12.01
C ILE A 253 -3.51 -18.24 -10.57
N MET A 254 -3.92 -17.30 -9.74
CA MET A 254 -3.56 -17.21 -8.34
C MET A 254 -4.84 -17.24 -7.53
N VAL A 255 -5.02 -18.26 -6.70
CA VAL A 255 -6.17 -18.37 -5.80
C VAL A 255 -5.66 -18.19 -4.39
N ALA A 256 -6.23 -17.23 -3.67
CA ALA A 256 -5.90 -16.99 -2.28
C ALA A 256 -7.10 -17.24 -1.36
N TYR A 257 -6.81 -17.82 -0.20
CA TYR A 257 -7.75 -18.07 0.88
C TYR A 257 -7.20 -17.45 2.17
N TRP A 258 -8.08 -16.93 3.01
CA TRP A 258 -7.76 -16.50 4.36
C TRP A 258 -8.90 -16.86 5.32
N PRO A 259 -8.59 -17.45 6.49
CA PRO A 259 -9.59 -17.65 7.52
C PRO A 259 -9.95 -16.30 8.17
N TYR A 260 -11.19 -16.18 8.64
CA TYR A 260 -11.60 -15.04 9.46
C TYR A 260 -11.01 -15.18 10.86
N ILE A 261 -10.32 -14.13 11.31
CA ILE A 261 -9.81 -14.01 12.68
C ILE A 261 -10.63 -12.91 13.36
N PRO A 262 -11.48 -13.24 14.34
CA PRO A 262 -12.23 -12.25 15.10
C PRO A 262 -11.27 -11.27 15.78
N TYR A 263 -11.54 -9.99 15.60
CA TYR A 263 -10.82 -8.90 16.25
C TYR A 263 -11.83 -7.83 16.68
N ASP A 264 -11.46 -6.98 17.64
CA ASP A 264 -12.27 -5.83 18.07
C ASP A 264 -12.23 -4.76 16.96
N GLN A 265 -13.04 -4.97 15.93
CA GLN A 265 -13.02 -4.22 14.68
C GLN A 265 -13.93 -2.99 14.78
N SER A 266 -13.46 -1.86 14.25
CA SER A 266 -14.29 -0.69 13.95
C SER A 266 -15.34 -0.96 12.85
N ASN A 267 -15.20 -2.08 12.14
CA ASN A 267 -16.00 -2.49 10.97
C ASN A 267 -16.44 -3.97 11.07
N PRO A 268 -17.37 -4.33 11.98
CA PRO A 268 -17.68 -5.72 12.32
C PRO A 268 -18.22 -6.57 11.16
N ASN A 269 -18.86 -5.96 10.16
CA ASN A 269 -19.42 -6.62 8.98
C ASN A 269 -18.48 -6.63 7.76
N LEU A 270 -17.20 -6.23 7.91
CA LEU A 270 -16.24 -6.18 6.80
C LEU A 270 -16.10 -7.52 6.06
N ILE A 271 -16.15 -8.62 6.80
CA ILE A 271 -15.99 -9.97 6.24
C ILE A 271 -17.12 -10.34 5.27
N ASP A 272 -18.32 -9.76 5.45
CA ASP A 272 -19.46 -10.01 4.56
C ASP A 272 -19.25 -9.44 3.14
N TYR A 273 -18.30 -8.51 2.98
CA TYR A 273 -17.96 -7.88 1.69
C TYR A 273 -16.59 -8.33 1.16
N MET A 274 -15.61 -8.51 2.05
CA MET A 274 -14.27 -8.97 1.64
C MET A 274 -14.23 -10.48 1.36
N GLY A 275 -15.13 -11.24 2.00
CA GLY A 275 -15.16 -12.68 1.94
C GLY A 275 -13.91 -13.37 2.47
N TYR A 276 -13.77 -14.65 2.11
CA TYR A 276 -12.73 -15.54 2.62
C TYR A 276 -11.64 -15.86 1.58
N GLY A 277 -11.67 -15.22 0.42
CA GLY A 277 -10.65 -15.41 -0.60
C GLY A 277 -10.83 -14.57 -1.84
N ASN A 278 -9.82 -14.61 -2.70
CA ASN A 278 -9.83 -13.96 -3.99
C ASN A 278 -9.14 -14.81 -5.06
N ALA A 279 -9.40 -14.51 -6.32
CA ALA A 279 -8.67 -15.09 -7.44
C ALA A 279 -8.14 -13.99 -8.35
N LYS A 280 -6.89 -14.13 -8.79
CA LYS A 280 -6.28 -13.28 -9.81
C LYS A 280 -5.90 -14.12 -11.02
N VAL A 281 -6.34 -13.70 -12.20
CA VAL A 281 -5.90 -14.22 -13.49
C VAL A 281 -5.03 -13.15 -14.15
N ASP A 282 -3.81 -13.52 -14.50
CA ASP A 282 -2.82 -12.68 -15.20
C ASP A 282 -2.46 -13.39 -16.51
N TYR A 283 -2.66 -12.71 -17.63
CA TYR A 283 -2.34 -13.26 -18.95
C TYR A 283 -1.47 -12.30 -19.75
N ARG A 284 -0.27 -12.75 -20.12
CA ARG A 284 0.69 -11.96 -20.90
C ARG A 284 0.94 -12.60 -22.26
N ARG A 285 0.83 -11.78 -23.31
CA ARG A 285 1.15 -12.15 -24.69
C ARG A 285 1.77 -10.98 -25.44
N GLY A 286 3.06 -11.07 -25.73
CA GLY A 286 3.80 -10.00 -26.41
C GLY A 286 3.77 -8.70 -25.61
N ARG A 287 3.14 -7.66 -26.17
CA ARG A 287 2.97 -6.34 -25.54
C ARG A 287 1.68 -6.21 -24.72
N HIS A 288 0.84 -7.24 -24.70
CA HIS A 288 -0.46 -7.21 -24.03
C HIS A 288 -0.40 -7.94 -22.70
N HIS A 289 -0.97 -7.32 -21.67
CA HIS A 289 -1.10 -7.89 -20.34
C HIS A 289 -2.54 -7.66 -19.84
N PHE A 290 -3.27 -8.75 -19.62
CA PHE A 290 -4.64 -8.76 -19.12
C PHE A 290 -4.67 -9.24 -17.68
N GLU A 291 -5.47 -8.58 -16.86
CA GLU A 291 -5.67 -8.93 -15.46
C GLU A 291 -7.17 -9.01 -15.15
N LEU A 292 -7.55 -10.06 -14.44
CA LEU A 292 -8.86 -10.16 -13.81
C LEU A 292 -8.63 -10.49 -12.34
N GLN A 293 -9.13 -9.64 -11.44
CA GLN A 293 -9.19 -9.91 -10.02
C GLN A 293 -10.66 -10.13 -9.64
N LEU A 294 -10.97 -11.30 -9.11
CA LEU A 294 -12.24 -11.62 -8.47
C LEU A 294 -12.06 -11.48 -6.96
N TYR A 295 -12.98 -10.80 -6.32
CA TYR A 295 -13.07 -10.66 -4.87
C TYR A 295 -14.19 -11.54 -4.35
N ASP A 296 -14.04 -12.00 -3.12
CA ASP A 296 -15.05 -12.78 -2.42
C ASP A 296 -15.50 -14.06 -3.18
N ILE A 297 -14.58 -15.01 -3.35
CA ILE A 297 -14.86 -16.29 -4.05
C ILE A 297 -15.20 -17.46 -3.12
N PHE A 298 -15.16 -17.27 -1.79
CA PHE A 298 -15.34 -18.33 -0.80
C PHE A 298 -16.37 -18.00 0.29
N THR A 299 -17.15 -16.93 0.16
CA THR A 299 -18.25 -16.65 1.10
C THR A 299 -19.35 -17.69 1.01
N GLN A 300 -20.03 -17.91 2.11
CA GLN A 300 -21.19 -18.81 2.19
C GLN A 300 -22.39 -18.13 1.51
N TYR A 301 -22.42 -18.13 0.17
CA TYR A 301 -23.42 -17.47 -0.67
C TYR A 301 -24.88 -17.84 -0.32
N TRP A 302 -25.10 -19.00 0.30
CA TRP A 302 -26.41 -19.47 0.76
C TRP A 302 -26.97 -18.73 1.98
N ARG A 303 -26.14 -17.96 2.69
CA ARG A 303 -26.48 -17.28 3.95
C ARG A 303 -26.89 -15.83 3.75
N TYR A 304 -26.75 -15.30 2.53
CA TYR A 304 -26.98 -13.89 2.22
C TYR A 304 -27.97 -13.75 1.07
N ASP A 305 -28.94 -12.85 1.20
CA ASP A 305 -29.95 -12.58 0.16
C ASP A 305 -29.35 -11.91 -1.09
N ARG A 306 -28.15 -11.31 -0.97
CA ARG A 306 -27.41 -10.69 -2.06
C ARG A 306 -25.92 -10.97 -1.93
N TRP A 307 -25.28 -11.24 -3.06
CA TRP A 307 -23.82 -11.39 -3.13
C TRP A 307 -23.14 -10.02 -3.12
N HIS A 308 -22.11 -9.88 -2.30
CA HIS A 308 -21.37 -8.62 -2.09
C HIS A 308 -19.99 -8.60 -2.77
N GLY A 309 -19.69 -9.54 -3.66
CA GLY A 309 -18.38 -9.57 -4.29
C GLY A 309 -18.15 -8.47 -5.32
N ALA A 310 -16.96 -8.54 -5.93
CA ALA A 310 -16.54 -7.57 -6.92
C ALA A 310 -15.58 -8.20 -7.92
N PHE A 311 -15.40 -7.51 -9.03
CA PHE A 311 -14.33 -7.80 -9.96
C PHE A 311 -13.61 -6.55 -10.44
N ARG A 312 -12.33 -6.72 -10.75
CA ARG A 312 -11.49 -5.69 -11.36
C ARG A 312 -10.85 -6.26 -12.61
N LEU A 313 -11.12 -5.62 -13.74
CA LEU A 313 -10.49 -5.90 -15.01
C LEU A 313 -9.39 -4.87 -15.27
N GLY A 314 -8.22 -5.35 -15.68
CA GLY A 314 -7.07 -4.54 -16.02
C GLY A 314 -6.55 -4.92 -17.41
N TYR A 315 -6.17 -3.93 -18.19
CA TYR A 315 -5.48 -4.14 -19.45
C TYR A 315 -4.31 -3.17 -19.58
N THR A 316 -3.12 -3.72 -19.83
CA THR A 316 -1.91 -2.95 -20.08
C THR A 316 -1.36 -3.23 -21.48
N TYR A 317 -1.08 -2.18 -22.22
CA TYR A 317 -0.28 -2.23 -23.44
C TYR A 317 1.13 -1.69 -23.17
N ARG A 318 2.13 -2.57 -23.21
CA ARG A 318 3.54 -2.23 -22.96
C ARG A 318 4.08 -1.31 -24.07
N ILE A 319 4.44 -0.08 -23.72
CA ILE A 319 5.11 0.84 -24.64
C ILE A 319 6.60 0.49 -24.71
N ASN A 320 7.26 0.39 -23.56
CA ASN A 320 8.68 0.06 -23.41
C ASN A 320 8.87 -0.83 -22.16
N PRO A 321 10.09 -1.26 -21.82
CA PRO A 321 10.32 -2.13 -20.64
C PRO A 321 9.88 -1.52 -19.30
N PHE A 322 9.73 -0.20 -19.21
CA PHE A 322 9.47 0.51 -17.96
C PHE A 322 8.01 0.97 -17.82
N VAL A 323 7.33 1.30 -18.93
CA VAL A 323 6.03 1.98 -18.94
C VAL A 323 5.08 1.35 -19.97
N GLY A 324 3.82 1.21 -19.58
CA GLY A 324 2.71 0.83 -20.46
C GLY A 324 1.47 1.67 -20.21
N ILE A 325 0.60 1.77 -21.21
CA ILE A 325 -0.73 2.37 -21.07
C ILE A 325 -1.60 1.37 -20.32
N TYR A 326 -2.27 1.81 -19.27
CA TYR A 326 -3.09 0.97 -18.41
C TYR A 326 -4.53 1.47 -18.35
N ALA A 327 -5.48 0.55 -18.52
CA ALA A 327 -6.89 0.78 -18.28
C ALA A 327 -7.37 -0.20 -17.19
N GLN A 328 -8.21 0.29 -16.29
CA GLN A 328 -8.78 -0.49 -15.20
C GLN A 328 -10.29 -0.26 -15.15
N TRP A 329 -11.08 -1.32 -15.02
CA TRP A 329 -12.50 -1.24 -14.72
C TRP A 329 -12.79 -2.00 -13.42
N PHE A 330 -13.50 -1.37 -12.50
CA PHE A 330 -13.91 -1.95 -11.23
C PHE A 330 -15.42 -1.95 -11.13
N ASN A 331 -16.00 -3.08 -10.71
CA ASN A 331 -17.43 -3.22 -10.48
C ASN A 331 -17.68 -4.13 -9.27
N GLY A 332 -18.41 -3.63 -8.27
CA GLY A 332 -18.75 -4.37 -7.05
C GLY A 332 -18.44 -3.59 -5.78
N TYR A 333 -18.28 -4.29 -4.67
CA TYR A 333 -17.98 -3.70 -3.35
C TYR A 333 -16.47 -3.75 -3.03
N GLY A 334 -16.01 -2.86 -2.14
CA GLY A 334 -14.62 -2.92 -1.67
C GLY A 334 -13.55 -2.45 -2.66
N ASP A 335 -13.83 -1.44 -3.49
CA ASP A 335 -12.77 -0.83 -4.32
C ASP A 335 -11.63 -0.31 -3.43
N GLY A 336 -12.00 0.31 -2.29
CA GLY A 336 -11.09 0.56 -1.19
C GLY A 336 -11.74 0.36 0.17
N LEU A 337 -10.94 0.44 1.23
CA LEU A 337 -11.32 -0.07 2.53
C LEU A 337 -12.31 0.86 3.24
N TYR A 338 -12.23 2.17 2.99
CA TYR A 338 -13.14 3.16 3.57
C TYR A 338 -14.57 3.05 3.05
N GLU A 339 -14.78 2.43 1.89
CA GLU A 339 -16.10 2.26 1.26
C GLU A 339 -16.37 0.77 0.98
N TYR A 340 -15.95 -0.10 1.89
CA TYR A 340 -15.99 -1.54 1.69
C TYR A 340 -17.40 -2.09 1.47
N ASP A 341 -18.40 -1.46 2.09
CA ASP A 341 -19.82 -1.80 2.02
C ASP A 341 -20.59 -1.00 0.96
N VAL A 342 -19.88 -0.27 0.10
CA VAL A 342 -20.50 0.55 -0.95
C VAL A 342 -20.24 -0.02 -2.34
N PHE A 343 -21.33 -0.24 -3.08
CA PHE A 343 -21.23 -0.65 -4.48
C PHE A 343 -20.65 0.47 -5.35
N SER A 344 -19.60 0.14 -6.09
CA SER A 344 -18.87 1.06 -6.96
C SER A 344 -18.76 0.52 -8.38
N ASN A 345 -18.97 1.40 -9.37
CA ASN A 345 -18.66 1.13 -10.78
C ASN A 345 -17.74 2.24 -11.31
N ARG A 346 -16.49 1.90 -11.61
CA ARG A 346 -15.45 2.88 -11.92
C ARG A 346 -14.55 2.46 -13.06
N ILE A 347 -14.19 3.40 -13.92
CA ILE A 347 -13.23 3.20 -15.00
C ILE A 347 -12.03 4.13 -14.85
N GLY A 348 -10.84 3.59 -15.11
CA GLY A 348 -9.57 4.26 -14.96
C GLY A 348 -8.71 4.14 -16.19
N VAL A 349 -8.01 5.22 -16.58
CA VAL A 349 -7.00 5.20 -17.62
C VAL A 349 -5.75 5.95 -17.17
N GLY A 350 -4.59 5.40 -17.47
CA GLY A 350 -3.31 5.98 -17.11
C GLY A 350 -2.11 5.14 -17.53
N ILE A 351 -1.12 5.07 -16.64
CA ILE A 351 0.14 4.37 -16.89
C ILE A 351 0.39 3.29 -15.84
N ARG A 352 1.09 2.23 -16.24
CA ARG A 352 1.64 1.20 -15.36
C ARG A 352 3.15 1.13 -15.51
N LEU A 353 3.83 0.97 -14.39
CA LEU A 353 5.26 0.73 -14.33
C LEU A 353 5.55 -0.78 -14.36
N ASN A 354 6.67 -1.14 -14.99
CA ASN A 354 7.10 -2.53 -15.18
C ASN A 354 5.98 -3.45 -15.74
N PRO A 355 5.35 -3.06 -16.87
CA PRO A 355 4.11 -3.65 -17.40
C PRO A 355 4.23 -5.08 -17.97
#